data_AF-A0A0F9ZV63-F1
#
_entry.id   AF-A0A0F9ZV63-F1
#
_cell.length_a   1.000
_cell.length_b   1.000
_cell.length_c   1.000
_cell.angle_alpha   90.00
_cell.angle_beta   90.00
_cell.angle_gamma   90.00
#
_symmetry.space_group_name_H-M   'P 1'
#
loop_
_entity.id
_entity.type
_entity.pdbx_description
1 polymer ?
#
loop_
_entity_poly.entity_id
_entity_poly.type
_entity_poly.pdbx_seq_one_letter_code
_entity_poly.pdbx_strand_id
1 'polypeptide(L)'
;MQLKLLTFFVLCSLTVVPSVFAQTSTPFSRREEKRIEIREQIAVKQAEIRQRLTAVRRERIRNYFGKMIVRLEATIERLEKLITRIEARIKIIKDKNEEINTTEVEKTVSEAKATIVKAKTELANLKTNLETMLESDDPKTSFKNVRESLKTVITFIKDTHKLLVQTIGDIKGLRVGDTDNEE
;
A
#
# COMPACT_ATOMS: atom_id res chain seq x y z
N MET A 1 27.66 -9.15 -110.50
CA MET A 1 28.57 -9.12 -109.33
C MET A 1 27.84 -8.41 -108.19
N GLN A 2 27.83 -9.02 -107.02
CA GLN A 2 26.94 -8.69 -105.91
C GLN A 2 27.40 -7.46 -105.11
N LEU A 3 26.44 -6.65 -104.64
CA LEU A 3 26.69 -5.60 -103.65
C LEU A 3 25.58 -5.65 -102.58
N LYS A 4 25.97 -6.02 -101.36
CA LYS A 4 25.23 -5.84 -100.10
C LYS A 4 26.17 -5.05 -99.17
N LEU A 5 25.79 -3.85 -98.74
CA LEU A 5 25.07 -3.55 -97.48
C LEU A 5 25.98 -3.72 -96.24
N LEU A 6 26.43 -2.62 -95.63
CA LEU A 6 26.36 -2.42 -94.17
C LEU A 6 26.77 -1.00 -93.72
N THR A 7 25.81 -0.35 -93.07
CA THR A 7 25.77 0.76 -92.10
C THR A 7 26.99 0.99 -91.18
N PHE A 8 27.32 2.28 -90.93
CA PHE A 8 27.83 2.79 -89.62
C PHE A 8 27.62 4.33 -89.56
N PHE A 9 26.59 4.82 -88.86
CA PHE A 9 26.60 5.33 -87.47
C PHE A 9 27.33 6.69 -87.30
N VAL A 10 26.63 7.80 -87.55
CA VAL A 10 26.03 8.73 -86.55
C VAL A 10 27.03 9.76 -85.98
N LEU A 11 26.80 10.98 -86.45
CA LEU A 11 27.35 12.27 -86.05
C LEU A 11 27.10 12.52 -84.55
N CYS A 12 28.17 12.58 -83.74
CA CYS A 12 28.08 12.94 -82.33
C CYS A 12 28.12 14.47 -82.20
N SER A 13 26.95 15.10 -82.04
CA SER A 13 26.82 16.52 -81.71
C SER A 13 26.88 16.68 -80.19
N LEU A 14 27.95 17.32 -79.70
CA LEU A 14 28.06 17.77 -78.32
C LEU A 14 27.12 18.97 -78.11
N THR A 15 25.98 18.75 -77.47
CA THR A 15 25.22 19.81 -76.81
C THR A 15 25.56 19.82 -75.33
N VAL A 16 26.32 20.82 -74.90
CA VAL A 16 26.59 21.12 -73.49
C VAL A 16 25.29 21.63 -72.85
N VAL A 17 24.64 20.81 -72.04
CA VAL A 17 23.53 21.25 -71.18
C VAL A 17 24.14 21.86 -69.92
N PRO A 18 23.85 23.12 -69.57
CA PRO A 18 24.28 23.65 -68.28
C PRO A 18 23.51 22.94 -67.18
N SER A 19 24.23 22.22 -66.33
CA SER A 19 23.74 21.70 -65.07
C SER A 19 23.37 22.88 -64.18
N VAL A 20 22.07 23.17 -64.10
CA VAL A 20 21.51 24.07 -63.09
C VAL A 20 21.67 23.36 -61.74
N PHE A 21 22.76 23.66 -61.05
CA PHE A 21 22.97 23.26 -59.67
C PHE A 21 22.07 24.14 -58.79
N ALA A 22 20.85 23.67 -58.54
CA ALA A 22 19.99 24.29 -57.54
C ALA A 22 20.63 24.12 -56.16
N GLN A 23 21.32 25.15 -55.67
CA GLN A 23 21.68 25.30 -54.27
C GLN A 23 20.37 25.45 -53.46
N THR A 24 19.74 24.34 -53.10
CA THR A 24 18.78 24.36 -51.99
C THR A 24 19.59 24.39 -50.70
N SER A 25 19.79 25.58 -50.15
CA SER A 25 20.11 25.78 -48.73
C SER A 25 18.99 25.16 -47.91
N THR A 26 19.08 23.87 -47.63
CA THR A 26 18.11 23.15 -46.79
C THR A 26 18.25 23.67 -45.36
N PRO A 27 17.16 24.08 -44.69
CA PRO A 27 17.24 24.71 -43.38
C PRO A 27 17.44 23.63 -42.32
N PHE A 28 18.69 23.22 -42.14
CA PHE A 28 19.08 22.22 -41.13
C PHE A 28 18.70 22.68 -39.71
N SER A 29 18.84 23.99 -39.41
CA SER A 29 18.48 24.61 -38.14
C SER A 29 17.00 24.44 -37.76
N ARG A 30 16.09 24.68 -38.71
CA ARG A 30 14.63 24.58 -38.46
C ARG A 30 14.17 23.16 -38.15
N ARG A 31 14.92 22.14 -38.61
CA ARG A 31 14.64 20.72 -38.31
C ARG A 31 15.18 20.32 -36.94
N GLU A 32 16.31 20.88 -36.53
CA GLU A 32 16.87 20.69 -35.19
C GLU A 32 16.03 21.38 -34.10
N GLU A 33 15.61 22.62 -34.34
CA GLU A 33 14.67 23.36 -33.47
C GLU A 33 13.37 22.57 -33.24
N LYS A 34 12.74 22.07 -34.31
CA LYS A 34 11.54 21.22 -34.19
C LYS A 34 11.79 19.92 -33.44
N ARG A 35 12.98 19.32 -33.56
CA ARG A 35 13.34 18.09 -32.83
C ARG A 35 13.53 18.37 -31.34
N ILE A 36 14.12 19.51 -30.99
CA ILE A 36 14.28 19.96 -29.61
C ILE A 36 12.89 20.24 -29.00
N GLU A 37 12.05 21.00 -29.70
CA GLU A 37 10.68 21.32 -29.26
C GLU A 37 9.83 20.05 -29.04
N ILE A 38 9.89 19.06 -29.95
CA ILE A 38 9.18 17.79 -29.78
C ILE A 38 9.72 17.01 -28.57
N ARG A 39 11.04 17.00 -28.34
CA ARG A 39 11.64 16.33 -27.17
C ARG A 39 11.20 16.99 -25.86
N GLU A 40 11.16 18.32 -25.82
CA GLU A 40 10.69 19.08 -24.66
C GLU A 40 9.21 18.81 -24.40
N GLN A 41 8.36 18.86 -25.43
CA GLN A 41 6.93 18.53 -25.29
C GLN A 41 6.71 17.09 -24.81
N ILE A 42 7.50 16.12 -25.29
CA ILE A 42 7.43 14.73 -24.82
C ILE A 42 7.89 14.64 -23.35
N ALA A 43 8.96 15.32 -22.96
CA ALA A 43 9.46 15.31 -21.60
C ALA A 43 8.43 15.90 -20.61
N VAL A 44 7.78 17.01 -20.98
CA VAL A 44 6.70 17.64 -20.21
C VAL A 44 5.51 16.69 -20.07
N LYS A 45 5.01 16.14 -21.18
CA LYS A 45 3.89 15.17 -21.15
C LYS A 45 4.21 13.94 -20.31
N GLN A 46 5.43 13.41 -20.41
CA GLN A 46 5.85 12.29 -19.58
C GLN A 46 5.92 12.65 -18.09
N ALA A 47 6.40 13.85 -17.75
CA ALA A 47 6.41 14.33 -16.36
C ALA A 47 4.99 14.47 -15.80
N GLU A 48 4.07 15.07 -16.56
CA GLU A 48 2.66 15.21 -16.17
C GLU A 48 1.98 13.84 -15.97
N ILE A 49 2.19 12.89 -16.89
CA ILE A 49 1.65 11.53 -16.76
C ILE A 49 2.22 10.84 -15.51
N ARG A 50 3.53 10.96 -15.27
CA ARG A 50 4.17 10.40 -14.06
C ARG A 50 3.56 11.00 -12.80
N GLN A 51 3.36 12.32 -12.74
CA GLN A 51 2.74 12.99 -11.60
C GLN A 51 1.30 12.53 -11.36
N ARG A 52 0.47 12.48 -12.42
CA ARG A 52 -0.92 11.99 -12.33
C ARG A 52 -0.97 10.54 -11.84
N LEU A 53 -0.12 9.67 -12.38
CA LEU A 53 -0.05 8.26 -11.96
C LEU A 53 0.37 8.14 -10.48
N THR A 54 1.33 8.94 -10.03
CA THR A 54 1.75 8.95 -8.61
C THR A 54 0.61 9.43 -7.71
N ALA A 55 -0.12 10.48 -8.07
CA ALA A 55 -1.27 10.97 -7.31
C ALA A 55 -2.38 9.90 -7.18
N VAL A 56 -2.77 9.27 -8.30
CA VAL A 56 -3.78 8.20 -8.31
C VAL A 56 -3.34 7.00 -7.46
N ARG A 57 -2.05 6.64 -7.50
CA ARG A 57 -1.50 5.57 -6.66
C ARG A 57 -1.59 5.92 -5.17
N ARG A 58 -1.18 7.12 -4.78
CA ARG A 58 -1.28 7.60 -3.38
C ARG A 58 -2.72 7.55 -2.88
N GLU A 59 -3.67 8.02 -3.68
CA GLU A 59 -5.09 8.01 -3.33
C GLU A 59 -5.62 6.58 -3.14
N ARG A 60 -5.28 5.65 -4.03
CA ARG A 60 -5.66 4.23 -3.88
C ARG A 60 -5.10 3.62 -2.61
N ILE A 61 -3.85 3.91 -2.27
CA ILE A 61 -3.21 3.45 -1.04
C ILE A 61 -3.94 4.04 0.17
N ARG A 62 -4.16 5.36 0.21
CA ARG A 62 -4.89 6.03 1.29
C ARG A 62 -6.28 5.42 1.50
N ASN A 63 -7.04 5.21 0.42
CA ASN A 63 -8.37 4.61 0.49
C ASN A 63 -8.34 3.17 1.00
N TYR A 64 -7.36 2.37 0.57
CA TYR A 64 -7.20 1.00 1.02
C TYR A 64 -6.85 0.94 2.52
N PHE A 65 -5.84 1.69 2.95
CA PHE A 65 -5.42 1.74 4.34
C PHE A 65 -6.47 2.37 5.24
N GLY A 66 -7.19 3.40 4.78
CA GLY A 66 -8.30 4.01 5.52
C GLY A 66 -9.38 2.98 5.87
N LYS A 67 -9.81 2.17 4.89
CA LYS A 67 -10.78 1.08 5.15
C LYS A 67 -10.24 0.05 6.14
N MET A 68 -8.95 -0.26 6.06
CA MET A 68 -8.31 -1.21 6.97
C MET A 68 -8.22 -0.67 8.40
N ILE A 69 -7.83 0.59 8.57
CA ILE A 69 -7.76 1.29 9.86
C ILE A 69 -9.13 1.28 10.54
N VAL A 70 -10.20 1.66 9.81
CA VAL A 70 -11.57 1.63 10.34
C VAL A 70 -11.96 0.24 10.85
N ARG A 71 -11.57 -0.83 10.13
CA ARG A 71 -11.82 -2.22 10.56
C ARG A 71 -11.04 -2.58 11.82
N LEU A 72 -9.79 -2.12 11.95
CA LEU A 72 -8.96 -2.35 13.13
C LEU A 72 -9.53 -1.61 14.34
N GLU A 73 -9.92 -0.34 14.19
CA GLU A 73 -10.57 0.45 15.24
C GLU A 73 -11.86 -0.20 15.73
N ALA A 74 -12.73 -0.62 14.81
CA ALA A 74 -13.95 -1.32 15.16
C ALA A 74 -13.68 -2.65 15.88
N THR A 75 -12.56 -3.32 15.56
CA THR A 75 -12.16 -4.56 16.23
C THR A 75 -11.66 -4.28 17.65
N ILE A 76 -10.86 -3.23 17.81
CA ILE A 76 -10.40 -2.76 19.13
C ILE A 76 -11.61 -2.42 20.01
N GLU A 77 -12.57 -1.65 19.49
CA GLU A 77 -13.78 -1.28 20.22
C GLU A 77 -14.59 -2.51 20.66
N ARG A 78 -14.73 -3.53 19.81
CA ARG A 78 -15.40 -4.79 20.17
C ARG A 78 -14.68 -5.52 21.29
N LEU A 79 -13.34 -5.54 21.29
CA LEU A 79 -12.54 -6.17 22.35
C LEU A 79 -12.66 -5.40 23.67
N GLU A 80 -12.72 -4.07 23.63
CA GLU A 80 -12.95 -3.24 24.83
C GLU A 80 -14.34 -3.48 25.43
N LYS A 81 -15.37 -3.56 24.59
CA LYS A 81 -16.71 -3.96 25.03
C LYS A 81 -16.75 -5.36 25.62
N LEU A 82 -15.90 -6.27 25.14
CA LEU A 82 -15.79 -7.61 25.73
C LEU A 82 -15.10 -7.58 27.09
N ILE A 83 -14.02 -6.79 27.23
CA ILE A 83 -13.34 -6.55 28.51
C ILE A 83 -14.34 -6.05 29.56
N THR A 84 -15.11 -5.00 29.26
CA THR A 84 -16.07 -4.43 30.23
C THR A 84 -17.15 -5.43 30.64
N ARG A 85 -17.62 -6.28 29.71
CA ARG A 85 -18.55 -7.36 30.02
C ARG A 85 -17.94 -8.44 30.92
N ILE A 86 -16.69 -8.79 30.69
CA ILE A 86 -15.95 -9.77 31.50
C ILE A 86 -15.75 -9.21 32.91
N GLU A 87 -15.37 -7.94 33.06
CA GLU A 87 -15.22 -7.29 34.36
C GLU A 87 -16.53 -7.24 35.15
N ALA A 88 -17.63 -6.87 34.49
CA ALA A 88 -18.95 -6.93 35.09
C ALA A 88 -19.29 -8.34 35.56
N ARG A 89 -18.88 -9.37 34.80
CA ARG A 89 -19.10 -10.77 35.18
C ARG A 89 -18.27 -11.20 36.37
N ILE A 90 -16.99 -10.80 36.45
CA ILE A 90 -16.12 -11.07 37.59
C ILE A 90 -16.73 -10.45 38.86
N LYS A 91 -17.20 -9.20 38.77
CA LYS A 91 -17.86 -8.53 39.88
C LYS A 91 -19.07 -9.32 40.39
N ILE A 92 -19.95 -9.76 39.48
CA ILE A 92 -21.12 -10.59 39.82
C ILE A 92 -20.70 -11.91 40.50
N ILE A 93 -19.56 -12.51 40.13
CA ILE A 93 -19.07 -13.75 40.75
C ILE A 93 -18.61 -13.47 42.19
N LYS A 94 -17.81 -12.42 42.39
CA LYS A 94 -17.36 -11.98 43.72
C LYS A 94 -18.55 -11.67 44.64
N ASP A 95 -19.53 -10.94 44.14
CA ASP A 95 -20.72 -10.55 44.91
C ASP A 95 -21.60 -11.76 45.30
N LYS A 96 -21.50 -12.89 44.59
CA LYS A 96 -22.30 -14.10 44.84
C LYS A 96 -21.61 -15.10 45.75
N ASN A 97 -20.30 -15.20 45.68
CA ASN A 97 -19.52 -16.12 46.49
C ASN A 97 -18.11 -15.55 46.71
N GLU A 98 -17.87 -15.04 47.92
CA GLU A 98 -16.60 -14.40 48.30
C GLU A 98 -15.43 -15.39 48.37
N GLU A 99 -15.70 -16.69 48.46
CA GLU A 99 -14.68 -17.75 48.52
C GLU A 99 -14.08 -18.08 47.14
N ILE A 100 -14.72 -17.67 46.05
CA ILE A 100 -14.21 -17.92 44.68
C ILE A 100 -13.00 -17.01 44.41
N ASN A 101 -11.82 -17.63 44.35
CA ASN A 101 -10.61 -16.93 43.95
C ASN A 101 -10.66 -16.51 42.47
N THR A 102 -10.70 -15.21 42.23
CA THR A 102 -10.77 -14.59 40.89
C THR A 102 -9.46 -13.91 40.47
N THR A 103 -8.41 -14.04 41.29
CA THR A 103 -7.13 -13.30 41.12
C THR A 103 -6.48 -13.55 39.76
N GLU A 104 -6.46 -14.80 39.29
CA GLU A 104 -5.86 -15.16 37.99
C GLU A 104 -6.65 -14.59 36.81
N VAL A 105 -7.97 -14.61 36.92
CA VAL A 105 -8.88 -14.05 35.91
C VAL A 105 -8.67 -12.54 35.81
N GLU A 106 -8.60 -11.84 36.94
CA GLU A 106 -8.36 -10.39 36.99
C GLU A 106 -7.00 -10.00 36.42
N LYS A 107 -5.96 -10.81 36.71
CA LYS A 107 -4.64 -10.63 36.12
C LYS A 107 -4.70 -10.75 34.60
N THR A 108 -5.35 -11.78 34.07
CA THR A 108 -5.48 -12.01 32.62
C THR A 108 -6.26 -10.88 31.93
N VAL A 109 -7.31 -10.35 32.58
CA VAL A 109 -8.03 -9.14 32.10
C VAL A 109 -7.11 -7.92 32.08
N SER A 110 -6.30 -7.72 33.11
CA SER A 110 -5.33 -6.62 33.18
C SER A 110 -4.28 -6.71 32.04
N GLU A 111 -3.79 -7.91 31.76
CA GLU A 111 -2.88 -8.16 30.64
C GLU A 111 -3.55 -7.87 29.28
N ALA A 112 -4.81 -8.27 29.13
CA ALA A 112 -5.59 -7.96 27.92
C ALA A 112 -5.78 -6.44 27.74
N LYS A 113 -6.04 -5.70 28.84
CA LYS A 113 -6.11 -4.24 28.83
C LYS A 113 -4.78 -3.58 28.44
N ALA A 114 -3.68 -4.05 28.99
CA ALA A 114 -2.37 -3.53 28.62
C ALA A 114 -2.06 -3.77 27.13
N THR A 115 -2.45 -4.94 26.62
CA THR A 115 -2.22 -5.32 25.23
C THR A 115 -3.09 -4.52 24.25
N ILE A 116 -4.35 -4.25 24.60
CA ILE A 116 -5.23 -3.43 23.74
C ILE A 116 -4.78 -1.96 23.70
N VAL A 117 -4.21 -1.44 24.79
CA VAL A 117 -3.58 -0.11 24.81
C VAL A 117 -2.38 -0.06 23.86
N LYS A 118 -1.52 -1.08 23.87
CA LYS A 118 -0.42 -1.18 22.89
C LYS A 118 -0.93 -1.21 21.45
N ALA A 119 -2.01 -1.94 21.18
CA ALA A 119 -2.64 -1.97 19.86
C ALA A 119 -3.13 -0.58 19.42
N LYS A 120 -3.72 0.20 20.33
CA LYS A 120 -4.18 1.57 20.05
C LYS A 120 -3.01 2.51 19.74
N THR A 121 -1.96 2.48 20.56
CA THR A 121 -0.76 3.31 20.35
C THR A 121 -0.13 2.98 19.01
N GLU A 122 0.06 1.71 18.69
CA GLU A 122 0.70 1.31 17.43
C GLU A 122 -0.19 1.59 16.21
N LEU A 123 -1.51 1.54 16.36
CA LEU A 123 -2.44 1.95 15.31
C LEU A 123 -2.37 3.46 15.06
N ALA A 124 -2.19 4.28 16.10
CA ALA A 124 -1.96 5.72 15.95
C ALA A 124 -0.63 5.98 15.23
N ASN A 125 0.45 5.29 15.62
CA ASN A 125 1.75 5.38 14.95
C ASN A 125 1.64 4.97 13.48
N LEU A 126 0.91 3.90 13.18
CA LEU A 126 0.67 3.42 11.81
C LEU A 126 0.01 4.49 10.95
N LYS A 127 -0.97 5.24 11.48
CA LYS A 127 -1.62 6.35 10.76
C LYS A 127 -0.60 7.43 10.39
N THR A 128 0.22 7.84 11.36
CA THR A 128 1.27 8.85 11.13
C THR A 128 2.29 8.36 10.10
N ASN A 129 2.79 7.14 10.25
CA ASN A 129 3.76 6.53 9.33
C ASN A 129 3.19 6.41 7.90
N LEU A 130 1.90 6.15 7.77
CA LEU A 130 1.23 6.09 6.47
C LEU A 130 1.22 7.45 5.79
N GLU A 131 0.85 8.52 6.48
CA GLU A 131 0.83 9.86 5.88
C GLU A 131 2.26 10.32 5.51
N THR A 132 3.25 10.10 6.40
CA THR A 132 4.66 10.38 6.08
C THR A 132 5.13 9.59 4.85
N MET A 133 4.73 8.33 4.71
CA MET A 133 5.06 7.50 3.53
C MET A 133 4.39 8.04 2.25
N LEU A 134 3.17 8.56 2.33
CA LEU A 134 2.45 9.10 1.18
C LEU A 134 3.03 10.43 0.68
N GLU A 135 3.67 11.18 1.57
CA GLU A 135 4.36 12.45 1.27
C GLU A 135 5.81 12.26 0.81
N SER A 136 6.42 11.12 1.10
CA SER A 136 7.81 10.81 0.74
C SER A 136 8.05 10.65 -0.77
N ASP A 137 9.22 11.11 -1.21
CA ASP A 137 9.73 10.92 -2.57
C ASP A 137 10.22 9.48 -2.84
N ASP A 138 10.58 8.72 -1.79
CA ASP A 138 10.89 7.28 -1.85
C ASP A 138 9.89 6.44 -1.01
N PRO A 139 8.69 6.16 -1.54
CA PRO A 139 7.67 5.44 -0.82
C PRO A 139 7.99 3.95 -0.62
N LYS A 140 8.97 3.37 -1.33
CA LYS A 140 9.23 1.92 -1.26
C LYS A 140 9.83 1.48 0.08
N THR A 141 10.82 2.23 0.56
CA THR A 141 11.49 1.96 1.84
C THR A 141 10.53 2.18 3.01
N SER A 142 9.82 3.31 2.98
CA SER A 142 8.82 3.68 3.99
C SER A 142 7.63 2.70 4.06
N PHE A 143 7.24 2.08 2.94
CA PHE A 143 6.17 1.08 2.90
C PHE A 143 6.48 -0.18 3.72
N LYS A 144 7.76 -0.58 3.83
CA LYS A 144 8.15 -1.73 4.66
C LYS A 144 7.81 -1.47 6.13
N ASN A 145 8.12 -0.27 6.62
CA ASN A 145 7.85 0.13 8.01
C ASN A 145 6.34 0.15 8.29
N VAL A 146 5.54 0.73 7.38
CA VAL A 146 4.07 0.72 7.48
C VAL A 146 3.52 -0.72 7.56
N ARG A 147 4.07 -1.63 6.74
CA ARG A 147 3.67 -3.04 6.76
C ARG A 147 4.04 -3.75 8.06
N GLU A 148 5.20 -3.44 8.63
CA GLU A 148 5.66 -4.02 9.90
C GLU A 148 4.81 -3.52 11.07
N SER A 149 4.58 -2.20 11.18
CA SER A 149 3.65 -1.64 12.18
C SER A 149 2.25 -2.25 12.07
N LEU A 150 1.73 -2.42 10.85
CA LEU A 150 0.44 -3.08 10.64
C LEU A 150 0.43 -4.52 11.20
N LYS A 151 1.47 -5.31 10.95
CA LYS A 151 1.57 -6.66 11.51
C LYS A 151 1.58 -6.62 13.03
N THR A 152 2.32 -5.69 13.62
CA THR A 152 2.39 -5.51 15.08
C THR A 152 1.01 -5.19 15.67
N VAL A 153 0.25 -4.27 15.06
CA VAL A 153 -1.13 -3.98 15.49
C VAL A 153 -2.00 -5.25 15.45
N ILE A 154 -1.93 -6.01 14.36
CA ILE A 154 -2.70 -7.25 14.20
C ILE A 154 -2.31 -8.28 15.27
N THR A 155 -1.02 -8.41 15.59
CA THR A 155 -0.52 -9.30 16.65
C THR A 155 -1.10 -8.91 17.99
N PHE A 156 -1.03 -7.63 18.38
CA PHE A 156 -1.62 -7.18 19.65
C PHE A 156 -3.13 -7.40 19.74
N ILE A 157 -3.87 -7.21 18.64
CA ILE A 157 -5.30 -7.53 18.59
C ILE A 157 -5.55 -9.03 18.80
N LYS A 158 -4.77 -9.89 18.14
CA LYS A 158 -4.87 -11.35 18.30
C LYS A 158 -4.52 -11.81 19.71
N ASP A 159 -3.46 -11.25 20.29
CA ASP A 159 -3.02 -11.58 21.64
C ASP A 159 -4.07 -11.15 22.66
N THR A 160 -4.64 -9.95 22.50
CA THR A 160 -5.77 -9.50 23.32
C THR A 160 -6.93 -10.48 23.21
N HIS A 161 -7.34 -10.85 22.00
CA HIS A 161 -8.42 -11.82 21.80
C HIS A 161 -8.13 -13.17 22.46
N LYS A 162 -6.90 -13.68 22.35
CA LYS A 162 -6.47 -14.93 23.00
C LYS A 162 -6.62 -14.85 24.53
N LEU A 163 -6.14 -13.77 25.13
CA LEU A 163 -6.27 -13.53 26.58
C LEU A 163 -7.73 -13.47 27.01
N LEU A 164 -8.61 -12.82 26.24
CA LEU A 164 -10.03 -12.75 26.57
C LEU A 164 -10.73 -14.11 26.43
N VAL A 165 -10.39 -14.91 25.42
CA VAL A 165 -10.91 -16.27 25.28
C VAL A 165 -10.49 -17.16 26.45
N GLN A 166 -9.21 -17.09 26.84
CA GLN A 166 -8.71 -17.79 28.04
C GLN A 166 -9.51 -17.36 29.27
N THR A 167 -9.64 -16.06 29.50
CA THR A 167 -10.41 -15.50 30.62
C THR A 167 -11.86 -16.01 30.67
N ILE A 168 -12.52 -16.12 29.51
CA ILE A 168 -13.88 -16.67 29.42
C ILE A 168 -13.91 -18.16 29.79
N GLY A 169 -12.89 -18.92 29.39
CA GLY A 169 -12.70 -20.32 29.78
C GLY A 169 -12.56 -20.46 31.29
N ASP A 170 -11.70 -19.65 31.90
CA ASP A 170 -11.44 -19.66 33.34
C ASP A 170 -12.69 -19.28 34.12
N ILE A 171 -13.41 -18.22 33.71
CA ILE A 171 -14.70 -17.82 34.30
C ILE A 171 -15.75 -18.94 34.21
N LYS A 172 -15.75 -19.72 33.12
CA LYS A 172 -16.67 -20.86 32.98
C LYS A 172 -16.29 -21.97 33.95
N GLY A 173 -15.00 -22.25 34.13
CA GLY A 173 -14.49 -23.18 35.13
C GLY A 173 -14.93 -22.81 36.53
N LEU A 174 -14.84 -21.53 36.91
CA LEU A 174 -15.30 -21.02 38.20
C LEU A 174 -16.82 -21.16 38.45
N ARG A 175 -17.62 -21.31 37.38
CA ARG A 175 -19.09 -21.42 37.49
C ARG A 175 -19.57 -22.87 37.54
N VAL A 176 -18.87 -23.79 36.90
CA VAL A 176 -19.24 -25.22 36.85
C VAL A 176 -18.50 -25.92 37.98
N GLY A 177 -18.78 -25.51 39.22
CA GLY A 177 -18.05 -25.98 40.39
C GLY A 177 -17.87 -27.50 40.44
N ASP A 178 -16.86 -27.89 41.21
CA ASP A 178 -16.61 -29.19 41.81
C ASP A 178 -17.87 -29.81 42.48
N THR A 179 -18.94 -30.06 41.71
CA THR A 179 -20.16 -30.69 42.22
C THR A 179 -20.12 -32.20 42.17
N ASP A 180 -19.10 -32.79 41.53
CA ASP A 180 -19.05 -34.23 41.32
C ASP A 180 -17.64 -34.71 41.69
N ASN A 181 -17.37 -35.06 42.96
CA ASN A 181 -16.34 -36.01 43.43
C ASN A 181 -16.26 -36.06 44.97
N GLU A 182 -17.39 -36.23 45.67
CA GLU A 182 -17.40 -36.72 47.06
C GLU A 182 -18.51 -37.77 47.22
N GLU A 183 -18.35 -38.93 46.56
CA GLU A 183 -18.97 -40.21 46.96
C GLU A 183 -18.01 -41.37 46.67
#